data_AF-A0A7C3MI14-F1
#
_entry.id   AF-A0A7C3MI14-F1
#
_cell.length_a   1.000
_cell.length_b   1.000
_cell.length_c   1.000
_cell.angle_alpha   90.00
_cell.angle_beta   90.00
_cell.angle_gamma   90.00
#
_symmetry.space_group_name_H-M   'P 1'
#
loop_
_entity.id
_entity.type
_entity.pdbx_description
1 polymer ?
#
loop_
_entity_poly.entity_id
_entity_poly.type
_entity_poly.pdbx_seq_one_letter_code
_entity_poly.pdbx_strand_id
1 'polypeptide(L)'
;MKVAMFWERLENGKVRCELCRHRCVIYPNKLGVCGVRVNKDSTLYTLVWGKPIALNIDPIEKKPLFHFLPGTKTFSLATIGCNFRCLNCQNWEISQSRFEEGRIDKKEDYFLPEEVVRITKERKCKSISYTYTEPTIFYEWAYDISKLASKDGIYNIFVTNGYISEIALKEISPYLNAANVDLKSFRKEFYHKIAGARLEGVLESLKLMKKLGIWIEVTTLLIPRLNDSKEELSDIANFIAKELGPETPWHISRFYPHYKMENIPPTPNSSLRNAREIGLKTGLKYVYTGNVPGDEGEHTYCPKCKRKIIERYGFSILSYQIKDGFCNFCGEKIEGFGL
;
A
#
# COMPACT_ATOMS: atom_id res chain seq x y z
N MET A 1 -7.03 22.82 8.67
CA MET A 1 -7.89 22.23 7.62
C MET A 1 -7.37 22.74 6.28
N LYS A 2 -7.47 21.96 5.20
CA LYS A 2 -7.09 22.38 3.84
C LYS A 2 -8.22 22.06 2.86
N VAL A 3 -8.45 22.91 1.86
CA VAL A 3 -9.44 22.65 0.81
C VAL A 3 -9.01 21.39 0.05
N ALA A 4 -9.96 20.48 -0.20
CA ALA A 4 -9.70 19.24 -0.93
C ALA A 4 -9.46 19.52 -2.42
N MET A 5 -8.62 18.71 -3.07
CA MET A 5 -8.29 18.91 -4.49
C MET A 5 -9.34 18.34 -5.45
N PHE A 6 -9.98 17.22 -5.12
CA PHE A 6 -10.88 16.50 -6.04
C PHE A 6 -12.30 16.44 -5.48
N TRP A 7 -13.12 17.39 -5.90
CA TRP A 7 -14.54 17.41 -5.56
C TRP A 7 -15.30 18.34 -6.49
N GLU A 8 -16.62 18.18 -6.50
CA GLU A 8 -17.54 19.08 -7.17
C GLU A 8 -18.64 19.54 -6.20
N ARG A 9 -19.11 20.76 -6.40
CA ARG A 9 -20.28 21.28 -5.69
C ARG A 9 -21.54 20.69 -6.31
N LEU A 10 -22.47 20.29 -5.48
CA LEU A 10 -23.80 19.82 -5.87
C LEU A 10 -24.87 20.77 -5.34
N GLU A 11 -26.12 20.53 -5.75
CA GLU A 11 -27.29 21.25 -5.25
C GLU A 11 -27.50 21.07 -3.73
N ASN A 12 -28.26 22.00 -3.13
CA ASN A 12 -28.63 21.96 -1.71
C ASN A 12 -27.42 21.93 -0.76
N GLY A 13 -26.33 22.57 -1.17
CA GLY A 13 -25.08 22.68 -0.42
C GLY A 13 -24.31 21.38 -0.23
N LYS A 14 -24.68 20.30 -0.93
CA LYS A 14 -23.95 19.03 -0.96
C LYS A 14 -22.67 19.17 -1.78
N VAL A 15 -21.74 18.25 -1.56
CA VAL A 15 -20.53 18.11 -2.40
C VAL A 15 -20.32 16.64 -2.76
N ARG A 16 -19.71 16.37 -3.91
CA ARG A 16 -19.25 15.02 -4.27
C ARG A 16 -17.73 14.98 -4.18
N CYS A 17 -17.20 14.08 -3.38
CA CYS A 17 -15.75 13.84 -3.27
C CYS A 17 -15.32 12.89 -4.39
N GLU A 18 -14.39 13.30 -5.24
CA GLU A 18 -13.91 12.51 -6.39
C GLU A 18 -12.49 11.93 -6.16
N LEU A 19 -11.97 12.01 -4.93
CA LEU A 19 -10.62 11.59 -4.58
C LEU A 19 -10.40 10.06 -4.63
N CYS A 20 -11.40 9.29 -4.22
CA CYS A 20 -11.33 7.83 -4.18
C CYS A 20 -12.59 7.23 -4.80
N ARG A 21 -12.55 5.93 -5.09
CA ARG A 21 -13.59 5.26 -5.87
C ARG A 21 -14.94 5.11 -5.14
N HIS A 22 -15.04 5.54 -3.87
CA HIS A 22 -16.33 5.66 -3.17
C HIS A 22 -17.21 6.78 -3.70
N ARG A 23 -16.63 7.83 -4.29
CA ARG A 23 -17.36 8.99 -4.83
C ARG A 23 -18.43 9.55 -3.90
N CYS A 24 -18.09 9.74 -2.61
CA CYS A 24 -19.07 10.08 -1.58
C CYS A 24 -19.81 11.38 -1.89
N VAL A 25 -21.14 11.36 -1.81
CA VAL A 25 -21.95 12.58 -1.69
C VAL A 25 -22.04 12.96 -0.22
N ILE A 26 -21.52 14.14 0.14
CA ILE A 26 -21.37 14.60 1.51
C ILE A 26 -22.28 15.80 1.74
N TYR A 27 -23.21 15.64 2.68
CA TYR A 27 -24.18 16.66 3.09
C TYR A 27 -23.52 17.78 3.90
N PRO A 28 -24.10 18.99 3.97
CA PRO A 28 -23.59 20.07 4.80
C PRO A 28 -23.27 19.63 6.23
N ASN A 29 -22.09 20.00 6.73
CA ASN A 29 -21.58 19.66 8.06
C ASN A 29 -21.43 18.15 8.33
N LYS A 30 -21.41 17.31 7.29
CA LYS A 30 -21.17 15.87 7.41
C LYS A 30 -19.78 15.49 6.91
N LEU A 31 -19.39 14.27 7.28
CA LEU A 31 -18.14 13.64 6.92
C LEU A 31 -18.35 12.60 5.80
N GLY A 32 -17.35 12.42 4.95
CA GLY A 32 -17.27 11.28 4.03
C GLY A 32 -17.03 9.96 4.74
N VAL A 33 -17.10 8.83 4.02
CA VAL A 33 -16.90 7.49 4.62
C VAL A 33 -15.50 7.30 5.19
N CYS A 34 -14.50 8.00 4.67
CA CYS A 34 -13.13 8.03 5.19
C CYS A 34 -12.96 8.98 6.38
N GLY A 35 -14.02 9.73 6.73
CA GLY A 35 -14.25 10.61 7.87
C GLY A 35 -13.13 11.54 8.29
N VAL A 36 -12.29 11.89 7.33
CA VAL A 36 -11.39 13.03 7.39
C VAL A 36 -11.77 14.12 6.39
N ARG A 37 -12.81 13.86 5.58
CA ARG A 37 -13.32 14.76 4.55
C ARG A 37 -14.63 15.36 5.03
N VAL A 38 -14.67 16.68 5.23
CA VAL A 38 -15.84 17.40 5.75
C VAL A 38 -16.37 18.38 4.73
N ASN A 39 -17.68 18.40 4.53
CA ASN A 39 -18.34 19.47 3.79
C ASN A 39 -18.67 20.61 4.76
N LYS A 40 -18.01 21.75 4.59
CA LYS A 40 -18.28 22.96 5.36
C LYS A 40 -18.53 24.10 4.37
N ASP A 41 -19.67 24.78 4.51
CA ASP A 41 -20.05 25.91 3.64
C ASP A 41 -19.97 25.55 2.14
N SER A 42 -20.49 24.37 1.79
CA SER A 42 -20.52 23.81 0.42
C SER A 42 -19.13 23.70 -0.22
N THR A 43 -18.11 23.50 0.62
CA THR A 43 -16.71 23.34 0.24
C THR A 43 -16.17 22.10 0.94
N LEU A 44 -15.50 21.23 0.18
CA LEU A 44 -14.91 20.03 0.75
C LEU A 44 -13.53 20.35 1.33
N TYR A 45 -13.30 19.98 2.59
CA TYR A 45 -12.02 20.11 3.27
C TYR A 45 -11.48 18.76 3.73
N THR A 46 -10.16 18.64 3.79
CA THR A 46 -9.48 17.62 4.59
C THR A 46 -9.15 18.15 5.99
N LEU A 47 -9.40 17.31 6.99
CA LEU A 47 -9.12 17.58 8.41
C LEU A 47 -7.69 17.23 8.81
N VAL A 48 -6.98 16.44 7.99
CA VAL A 48 -5.73 15.76 8.36
C VAL A 48 -4.49 16.25 7.61
N TRP A 49 -4.59 17.34 6.85
CA TRP A 49 -3.40 17.94 6.24
C TRP A 49 -2.43 18.42 7.32
N GLY A 50 -1.17 17.96 7.25
CA GLY A 50 -0.12 18.29 8.21
C GLY A 50 -0.28 17.66 9.58
N LYS A 51 -1.17 16.68 9.77
CA LYS A 51 -1.48 16.09 11.10
C LYS A 51 -1.12 14.61 11.16
N PRO A 52 0.17 14.25 11.30
CA PRO A 52 0.57 12.87 11.43
C PRO A 52 0.01 12.24 12.71
N ILE A 53 -0.29 10.95 12.65
CA ILE A 53 -0.55 10.12 13.83
C ILE A 53 0.58 9.12 14.10
N ALA A 54 1.39 8.85 13.08
CA ALA A 54 2.55 7.98 13.17
C ALA A 54 3.66 8.50 12.25
N LEU A 55 4.89 8.50 12.76
CA LEU A 55 6.13 8.84 12.06
C LEU A 55 7.20 7.83 12.49
N ASN A 56 7.80 7.11 11.55
CA ASN A 56 8.84 6.12 11.85
C ASN A 56 9.91 6.09 10.76
N ILE A 57 11.11 5.60 11.10
CA ILE A 57 12.10 5.18 10.11
C ILE A 57 12.00 3.66 10.02
N ASP A 58 11.56 3.17 8.86
CA ASP A 58 11.39 1.74 8.61
C ASP A 58 12.36 1.28 7.51
N PRO A 59 12.76 -0.01 7.51
CA PRO A 59 13.38 -0.62 6.33
C PRO A 59 12.35 -0.76 5.20
N ILE A 60 12.81 -0.71 3.95
CA ILE A 60 11.93 -0.82 2.78
C ILE A 60 11.23 -2.19 2.71
N GLU A 61 11.86 -3.23 3.25
CA GLU A 61 11.34 -4.59 3.35
C GLU A 61 10.05 -4.65 4.16
N LYS A 62 9.85 -3.72 5.11
CA LYS A 62 8.60 -3.63 5.89
C LYS A 62 7.44 -3.01 5.10
N LYS A 63 7.70 -2.42 3.92
CA LYS A 63 6.69 -1.85 2.99
C LYS A 63 6.30 -2.83 1.88
N PRO A 64 6.48 -4.13 2.13
CA PRO A 64 6.77 -5.18 1.14
C PRO A 64 7.19 -4.68 -0.25
N LEU A 65 8.31 -3.97 -0.31
CA LEU A 65 8.93 -3.51 -1.55
C LEU A 65 10.32 -4.14 -1.71
N PHE A 66 10.35 -5.41 -2.08
CA PHE A 66 11.59 -6.20 -2.13
C PHE A 66 12.44 -5.91 -3.36
N HIS A 67 11.85 -5.29 -4.38
CA HIS A 67 12.47 -4.94 -5.65
C HIS A 67 12.52 -3.42 -5.88
N PHE A 68 12.26 -2.61 -4.85
CA PHE A 68 12.40 -1.16 -4.93
C PHE A 68 13.30 -0.67 -3.80
N LEU A 69 14.53 -0.30 -4.13
CA LEU A 69 15.57 0.17 -3.20
C LEU A 69 15.85 -0.79 -2.02
N PRO A 70 16.01 -2.11 -2.24
CA PRO A 70 16.21 -3.07 -1.15
C PRO A 70 17.39 -2.69 -0.24
N GLY A 71 17.23 -2.92 1.06
CA GLY A 71 18.21 -2.61 2.10
C GLY A 71 18.27 -1.14 2.51
N THR A 72 17.49 -0.26 1.87
CA THR A 72 17.44 1.16 2.23
C THR A 72 16.39 1.46 3.31
N LYS A 73 16.47 2.67 3.87
CA LYS A 73 15.51 3.19 4.85
C LYS A 73 14.50 4.13 4.19
N THR A 74 13.27 4.08 4.67
CA THR A 74 12.17 4.97 4.29
C THR A 74 11.63 5.72 5.51
N PHE A 75 11.33 7.01 5.34
CA PHE A 75 10.60 7.78 6.34
C PHE A 75 9.10 7.52 6.18
N SER A 76 8.52 6.79 7.12
CA SER A 76 7.13 6.33 7.07
C SER A 76 6.21 7.26 7.85
N LEU A 77 5.07 7.61 7.25
CA LEU A 77 4.09 8.48 7.87
C LEU A 77 2.65 8.05 7.57
N ALA A 78 1.74 8.43 8.47
CA ALA A 78 0.31 8.22 8.34
C ALA A 78 -0.48 9.32 9.04
N THR A 79 -1.75 9.47 8.64
CA THR A 79 -2.75 10.22 9.39
C THR A 79 -3.88 9.30 9.84
N ILE A 80 -4.76 9.80 10.72
CA ILE A 80 -5.99 9.09 11.09
C ILE A 80 -6.91 8.86 9.88
N GLY A 81 -7.69 7.78 9.93
CA GLY A 81 -8.76 7.45 9.00
C GLY A 81 -8.35 6.45 7.92
N CYS A 82 -9.34 5.83 7.27
CA CYS A 82 -9.15 5.00 6.08
C CYS A 82 -10.45 4.99 5.29
N ASN A 83 -10.37 4.79 3.98
CA ASN A 83 -11.55 4.64 3.12
C ASN A 83 -12.07 3.19 3.07
N PHE A 84 -11.38 2.23 3.68
CA PHE A 84 -11.83 0.85 3.89
C PHE A 84 -12.23 0.63 5.36
N ARG A 85 -13.05 -0.39 5.61
CA ARG A 85 -13.51 -0.85 6.93
C ARG A 85 -13.13 -2.31 7.19
N CYS A 86 -11.90 -2.67 6.85
CA CYS A 86 -11.37 -4.03 7.00
C CYS A 86 -11.60 -4.61 8.41
N LEU A 87 -12.35 -5.71 8.51
CA LEU A 87 -12.58 -6.40 9.79
C LEU A 87 -11.31 -7.03 10.38
N ASN A 88 -10.28 -7.22 9.56
CA ASN A 88 -8.94 -7.72 9.90
C ASN A 88 -7.88 -6.61 10.05
N CYS A 89 -8.27 -5.33 10.17
CA CYS A 89 -7.30 -4.24 10.14
C CYS A 89 -6.33 -4.29 11.32
N GLN A 90 -5.03 -4.42 11.03
CA GLN A 90 -3.96 -4.40 12.04
C GLN A 90 -3.74 -3.00 12.63
N ASN A 91 -4.10 -1.95 11.90
CA ASN A 91 -3.99 -0.55 12.33
C ASN A 91 -5.40 0.04 12.61
N TRP A 92 -6.32 -0.76 13.16
CA TRP A 92 -7.70 -0.32 13.37
C TRP A 92 -7.79 0.87 14.34
N GLU A 93 -6.90 0.96 15.32
CA GLU A 93 -6.86 2.07 16.29
C GLU A 93 -6.65 3.42 15.60
N ILE A 94 -5.87 3.50 14.53
CA ILE A 94 -5.63 4.76 13.79
C ILE A 94 -6.46 4.88 12.51
N SER A 95 -6.97 3.78 11.95
CA SER A 95 -7.80 3.81 10.74
C SER A 95 -9.29 3.89 11.02
N GLN A 96 -9.76 3.31 12.14
CA GLN A 96 -11.17 3.16 12.50
C GLN A 96 -11.58 3.89 13.79
N SER A 97 -10.65 4.44 14.60
CA SER A 97 -10.94 5.05 15.92
C SER A 97 -12.14 5.99 15.96
N ARG A 98 -12.37 6.82 14.94
CA ARG A 98 -13.55 7.70 14.96
C ARG A 98 -14.89 6.96 14.95
N PHE A 99 -14.93 5.74 14.44
CA PHE A 99 -16.14 4.92 14.36
C PHE A 99 -16.41 4.18 15.66
N GLU A 100 -15.34 3.79 16.36
CA GLU A 100 -15.42 3.04 17.61
C GLU A 100 -15.51 3.98 18.83
N GLU A 101 -14.82 5.14 18.79
CA GLU A 101 -14.65 6.01 19.96
C GLU A 101 -15.11 7.46 19.72
N GLY A 102 -15.55 7.83 18.51
CA GLY A 102 -15.91 9.22 18.18
C GLY A 102 -14.74 10.20 18.24
N ARG A 103 -13.50 9.71 18.41
CA ARG A 103 -12.30 10.52 18.55
C ARG A 103 -11.71 10.87 17.18
N ILE A 104 -11.55 12.15 16.91
CA ILE A 104 -10.50 12.63 16.00
C ILE A 104 -9.35 12.98 16.93
N ASP A 105 -8.27 12.20 16.85
CA ASP A 105 -7.17 12.30 17.79
C ASP A 105 -6.65 13.73 17.88
N LYS A 106 -6.53 14.23 19.12
CA LYS A 106 -6.20 15.64 19.45
C LYS A 106 -4.70 15.87 19.53
N LYS A 107 -3.86 15.03 18.92
CA LYS A 107 -2.42 15.33 18.88
C LYS A 107 -2.22 16.64 18.10
N GLU A 108 -1.57 17.58 18.77
CA GLU A 108 -1.33 18.94 18.30
C GLU A 108 -0.15 19.02 17.32
N ASP A 109 0.57 17.92 17.12
CA ASP A 109 1.70 17.84 16.19
C ASP A 109 1.25 18.22 14.78
N TYR A 110 1.87 19.28 14.27
CA TYR A 110 1.65 19.78 12.92
C TYR A 110 2.97 19.78 12.16
N PHE A 111 3.00 19.10 11.02
CA PHE A 111 4.21 18.94 10.21
C PHE A 111 3.98 19.51 8.81
N LEU A 112 4.75 20.54 8.50
CA LEU A 112 4.80 21.09 7.15
C LEU A 112 5.49 20.10 6.19
N PRO A 113 5.10 20.08 4.90
CA PRO A 113 5.76 19.26 3.90
C PRO A 113 7.29 19.40 3.87
N GLU A 114 7.80 20.62 4.04
CA GLU A 114 9.23 20.94 4.08
C GLU A 114 9.94 20.26 5.26
N GLU A 115 9.28 20.16 6.41
CA GLU A 115 9.84 19.51 7.60
C GLU A 115 9.95 18.00 7.40
N VAL A 116 8.95 17.38 6.75
CA VAL A 116 9.01 15.95 6.39
C VAL A 116 10.20 15.69 5.48
N VAL A 117 10.39 16.50 4.43
CA VAL A 117 11.53 16.37 3.51
C VAL A 117 12.86 16.61 4.22
N ARG A 118 12.96 17.64 5.07
CA ARG A 118 14.15 17.93 5.87
C ARG A 118 14.54 16.76 6.76
N ILE A 119 13.59 16.22 7.53
CA ILE A 119 13.81 15.07 8.42
C ILE A 119 14.23 13.84 7.61
N THR A 120 13.59 13.60 6.46
CA THR A 120 13.94 12.47 5.58
C THR A 120 15.41 12.53 5.17
N LYS A 121 15.92 13.72 4.80
CA LYS A 121 17.34 13.94 4.48
C LYS A 121 18.25 13.74 5.69
N GLU A 122 17.93 14.35 6.83
CA GLU A 122 18.71 14.25 8.07
C GLU A 122 18.84 12.81 8.56
N ARG A 123 17.78 12.02 8.38
CA ARG A 123 17.74 10.59 8.74
C ARG A 123 18.32 9.67 7.67
N LYS A 124 18.81 10.24 6.56
CA LYS A 124 19.41 9.51 5.42
C LYS A 124 18.47 8.46 4.82
N CYS A 125 17.17 8.71 4.87
CA CYS A 125 16.18 7.89 4.18
C CYS A 125 16.24 8.18 2.67
N LYS A 126 16.16 7.12 1.85
CA LYS A 126 16.14 7.26 0.38
C LYS A 126 14.74 7.56 -0.14
N SER A 127 13.73 7.29 0.67
CA SER A 127 12.33 7.43 0.29
C SER A 127 11.45 7.87 1.45
N ILE A 128 10.22 8.27 1.11
CA ILE A 128 9.11 8.54 2.03
C ILE A 128 7.98 7.55 1.72
N SER A 129 7.48 6.86 2.75
CA SER A 129 6.38 5.93 2.64
C SER A 129 5.12 6.45 3.32
N TYR A 130 4.10 6.70 2.51
CA TYR A 130 2.76 7.07 2.96
C TYR A 130 1.97 5.76 3.21
N THR A 131 1.73 5.42 4.49
CA THR A 131 1.45 4.03 4.92
C THR A 131 0.57 3.96 6.18
N TYR A 132 0.55 2.79 6.84
CA TYR A 132 -0.20 2.37 8.04
C TYR A 132 -1.74 2.42 7.93
N THR A 133 -2.29 3.54 7.44
CA THR A 133 -3.71 3.69 7.18
C THR A 133 -4.00 3.60 5.68
N GLU A 134 -4.25 4.73 5.02
CA GLU A 134 -4.43 4.78 3.57
C GLU A 134 -3.96 6.14 3.01
N PRO A 135 -2.89 6.19 2.21
CA PRO A 135 -2.35 7.45 1.69
C PRO A 135 -3.33 8.26 0.84
N THR A 136 -4.27 7.61 0.16
CA THR A 136 -5.34 8.29 -0.59
C THR A 136 -6.14 9.25 0.28
N ILE A 137 -6.33 8.98 1.57
CA ILE A 137 -7.21 9.83 2.39
C ILE A 137 -6.54 11.11 2.91
N PHE A 138 -5.20 11.14 2.98
CA PHE A 138 -4.39 12.33 3.28
C PHE A 138 -3.63 12.84 2.05
N TYR A 139 -4.24 12.64 0.87
CA TYR A 139 -3.69 12.94 -0.45
C TYR A 139 -3.02 14.32 -0.56
N GLU A 140 -3.66 15.40 -0.13
CA GLU A 140 -3.11 16.75 -0.34
C GLU A 140 -1.78 16.94 0.41
N TRP A 141 -1.62 16.30 1.56
CA TRP A 141 -0.37 16.35 2.30
C TRP A 141 0.69 15.48 1.63
N ALA A 142 0.33 14.27 1.21
CA ALA A 142 1.21 13.40 0.44
C ALA A 142 1.65 14.02 -0.89
N TYR A 143 0.75 14.71 -1.59
CA TYR A 143 1.01 15.42 -2.84
C TYR A 143 1.98 16.59 -2.63
N ASP A 144 1.75 17.44 -1.63
CA ASP A 144 2.67 18.54 -1.33
C ASP A 144 4.06 18.04 -0.92
N ILE A 145 4.14 17.01 -0.07
CA ILE A 145 5.41 16.39 0.32
C ILE A 145 6.10 15.79 -0.91
N SER A 146 5.38 15.01 -1.72
CA SER A 146 5.97 14.31 -2.86
C SER A 146 6.59 15.26 -3.88
N LYS A 147 5.94 16.39 -4.16
CA LYS A 147 6.48 17.45 -5.03
C LYS A 147 7.80 18.02 -4.52
N LEU A 148 7.90 18.23 -3.20
CA LEU A 148 9.13 18.73 -2.59
C LEU A 148 10.22 17.65 -2.55
N ALA A 149 9.85 16.43 -2.14
CA ALA A 149 10.75 15.29 -2.06
C ALA A 149 11.38 14.96 -3.42
N SER A 150 10.61 15.01 -4.51
CA SER A 150 11.12 14.75 -5.85
C SER A 150 12.18 15.75 -6.31
N LYS A 151 12.11 17.02 -5.87
CA LYS A 151 13.16 18.02 -6.16
C LYS A 151 14.50 17.70 -5.49
N ASP A 152 14.44 16.98 -4.37
CA ASP A 152 15.60 16.59 -3.56
C ASP A 152 16.08 15.15 -3.88
N GLY A 153 15.56 14.53 -4.94
CA GLY A 153 15.92 13.16 -5.33
C GLY A 153 15.45 12.07 -4.35
N ILE A 154 14.44 12.38 -3.52
CA ILE A 154 13.82 11.44 -2.58
C ILE A 154 12.62 10.76 -3.25
N TYR A 155 12.58 9.44 -3.18
CA TYR A 155 11.51 8.65 -3.80
C TYR A 155 10.24 8.62 -2.94
N ASN A 156 9.07 8.63 -3.57
CA ASN A 156 7.77 8.56 -2.89
C ASN A 156 7.11 7.20 -3.09
N ILE A 157 6.53 6.68 -2.00
CA ILE A 157 5.99 5.33 -1.94
C ILE A 157 4.60 5.32 -1.32
N PHE A 158 3.64 4.71 -2.00
CA PHE A 158 2.32 4.42 -1.42
C PHE A 158 2.25 2.98 -0.93
N VAL A 159 1.89 2.77 0.34
CA VAL A 159 1.45 1.45 0.83
C VAL A 159 -0.05 1.55 1.02
N THR A 160 -0.82 0.98 0.09
CA THR A 160 -2.21 1.39 -0.16
C THR A 160 -3.13 0.22 -0.44
N ASN A 161 -4.41 0.39 -0.16
CA ASN A 161 -5.47 -0.49 -0.63
C ASN A 161 -5.84 -0.29 -2.11
N GLY A 162 -5.22 0.67 -2.79
CA GLY A 162 -5.38 0.88 -4.24
C GLY A 162 -6.70 1.52 -4.64
N TYR A 163 -7.50 2.05 -3.70
CA TYR A 163 -8.85 2.56 -4.00
C TYR A 163 -8.91 4.06 -4.38
N ILE A 164 -7.78 4.60 -4.83
CA ILE A 164 -7.64 5.95 -5.39
C ILE A 164 -8.42 6.10 -6.71
N SER A 165 -8.97 7.29 -6.99
CA SER A 165 -9.62 7.56 -8.28
C SER A 165 -8.59 7.74 -9.40
N GLU A 166 -9.03 7.54 -10.65
CA GLU A 166 -8.17 7.72 -11.83
C GLU A 166 -7.59 9.14 -11.91
N ILE A 167 -8.41 10.17 -11.66
CA ILE A 167 -7.98 11.56 -11.74
C ILE A 167 -6.90 11.88 -10.69
N ALA A 168 -7.09 11.40 -9.45
CA ALA A 168 -6.16 11.65 -8.37
C ALA A 168 -4.85 10.87 -8.55
N LEU A 169 -4.94 9.63 -9.06
CA LEU A 169 -3.76 8.83 -9.37
C LEU A 169 -2.93 9.45 -10.50
N LYS A 170 -3.57 9.91 -11.58
CA LYS A 170 -2.88 10.62 -12.67
C LYS A 170 -2.16 11.87 -12.17
N GLU A 171 -2.82 12.66 -11.33
CA GLU A 171 -2.27 13.90 -10.80
C GLU A 171 -1.01 13.69 -9.93
N ILE A 172 -0.96 12.64 -9.10
CA ILE A 172 0.23 12.36 -8.27
C ILE A 172 1.30 11.53 -8.99
N SER A 173 0.94 10.85 -10.09
CA SER A 173 1.85 9.92 -10.78
C SER A 173 3.21 10.47 -11.16
N PRO A 174 3.40 11.76 -11.53
CA PRO A 174 4.74 12.29 -11.83
C PRO A 174 5.69 12.27 -10.62
N TYR A 175 5.16 12.19 -9.41
CA TYR A 175 5.93 12.24 -8.16
C TYR A 175 5.93 10.90 -7.41
N LEU A 176 5.08 9.94 -7.79
CA LEU A 176 4.92 8.65 -7.11
C LEU A 176 5.75 7.57 -7.81
N ASN A 177 6.78 7.06 -7.13
CA ASN A 177 7.75 6.15 -7.74
C ASN A 177 7.38 4.68 -7.57
N ALA A 178 6.81 4.32 -6.41
CA ALA A 178 6.39 2.95 -6.16
C ALA A 178 5.09 2.87 -5.36
N ALA A 179 4.39 1.76 -5.50
CA ALA A 179 3.26 1.40 -4.67
C ALA A 179 3.32 -0.08 -4.28
N ASN A 180 3.18 -0.36 -2.98
CA ASN A 180 2.73 -1.68 -2.55
C ASN A 180 1.21 -1.64 -2.42
N VAL A 181 0.52 -2.47 -3.21
CA VAL A 181 -0.94 -2.45 -3.29
C VAL A 181 -1.53 -3.73 -2.72
N ASP A 182 -2.40 -3.57 -1.73
CA ASP A 182 -3.15 -4.67 -1.13
C ASP A 182 -4.27 -5.18 -2.07
N LEU A 183 -4.02 -6.27 -2.80
CA LEU A 183 -5.06 -7.06 -3.45
C LEU A 183 -5.55 -8.11 -2.46
N LYS A 184 -6.52 -7.69 -1.62
CA LYS A 184 -6.93 -8.45 -0.42
C LYS A 184 -7.68 -9.74 -0.73
N SER A 185 -8.28 -9.86 -1.90
CA SER A 185 -9.07 -11.01 -2.36
C SER A 185 -9.32 -10.87 -3.87
N PHE A 186 -9.73 -11.96 -4.52
CA PHE A 186 -10.28 -11.93 -5.89
C PHE A 186 -11.78 -12.29 -5.92
N ARG A 187 -12.48 -12.08 -4.80
CA ARG A 187 -13.92 -12.31 -4.65
C ARG A 187 -14.61 -11.01 -4.23
N LYS A 188 -15.65 -10.61 -4.97
CA LYS A 188 -16.41 -9.39 -4.68
C LYS A 188 -17.01 -9.42 -3.26
N GLU A 189 -17.45 -10.59 -2.84
CA GLU A 189 -18.07 -10.81 -1.52
C GLU A 189 -17.14 -10.45 -0.37
N PHE A 190 -15.84 -10.77 -0.49
CA PHE A 190 -14.85 -10.37 0.50
C PHE A 190 -14.78 -8.85 0.61
N TYR A 191 -14.76 -8.13 -0.52
CA TYR A 191 -14.73 -6.67 -0.50
C TYR A 191 -15.99 -6.06 0.10
N HIS A 192 -17.16 -6.63 -0.18
CA HIS A 192 -18.42 -6.15 0.38
C HIS A 192 -18.53 -6.39 1.89
N LYS A 193 -18.25 -7.63 2.34
CA LYS A 193 -18.45 -8.04 3.74
C LYS A 193 -17.29 -7.70 4.66
N ILE A 194 -16.06 -7.80 4.17
CA ILE A 194 -14.85 -7.69 4.99
C ILE A 194 -14.20 -6.32 4.84
N ALA A 195 -14.07 -5.79 3.63
CA ALA A 195 -13.34 -4.54 3.38
C ALA A 195 -14.22 -3.28 3.33
N GLY A 196 -15.52 -3.41 3.06
CA GLY A 196 -16.43 -2.29 2.83
C GLY A 196 -16.14 -1.53 1.53
N ALA A 197 -15.75 -2.23 0.46
CA ALA A 197 -15.37 -1.65 -0.83
C ALA A 197 -15.80 -2.55 -2.01
N ARG A 198 -15.24 -2.31 -3.21
CA ARG A 198 -15.45 -3.13 -4.42
C ARG A 198 -14.11 -3.53 -5.03
N LEU A 199 -14.00 -4.78 -5.49
CA LEU A 199 -12.78 -5.35 -6.06
C LEU A 199 -12.31 -4.59 -7.31
N GLU A 200 -13.24 -4.25 -8.19
CA GLU A 200 -12.97 -3.69 -9.52
C GLU A 200 -12.10 -2.44 -9.44
N GLY A 201 -12.36 -1.59 -8.44
CA GLY A 201 -11.59 -0.37 -8.25
C GLY A 201 -10.11 -0.61 -7.95
N VAL A 202 -9.78 -1.68 -7.22
CA VAL A 202 -8.39 -2.05 -6.93
C VAL A 202 -7.71 -2.56 -8.20
N LEU A 203 -8.39 -3.43 -8.95
CA LEU A 203 -7.86 -3.98 -10.20
C LEU A 203 -7.61 -2.89 -11.25
N GLU A 204 -8.52 -1.93 -11.38
CA GLU A 204 -8.38 -0.79 -12.29
C GLU A 204 -7.19 0.11 -11.90
N SER A 205 -7.01 0.38 -10.60
CA SER A 205 -5.88 1.18 -10.12
C SER A 205 -4.53 0.49 -10.35
N LEU A 206 -4.44 -0.83 -10.14
CA LEU A 206 -3.23 -1.61 -10.41
C LEU A 206 -2.81 -1.48 -11.88
N LYS A 207 -3.75 -1.68 -12.82
CA LYS A 207 -3.49 -1.54 -14.26
C LYS A 207 -3.06 -0.11 -14.62
N LEU A 208 -3.72 0.89 -14.04
CA LEU A 208 -3.41 2.29 -14.30
C LEU A 208 -2.04 2.69 -13.74
N MET A 209 -1.68 2.26 -12.53
CA MET A 209 -0.35 2.49 -11.95
C MET A 209 0.75 1.90 -12.86
N LYS A 210 0.54 0.70 -13.40
CA LYS A 210 1.49 0.06 -14.32
C LYS A 210 1.63 0.88 -15.62
N LYS A 211 0.51 1.31 -16.20
CA LYS A 211 0.48 2.17 -17.39
C LYS A 211 1.19 3.51 -17.18
N LEU A 212 1.12 4.04 -15.97
CA LEU A 212 1.77 5.31 -15.58
C LEU A 212 3.25 5.14 -15.21
N GLY A 213 3.81 3.92 -15.29
CA GLY A 213 5.23 3.66 -15.01
C GLY A 213 5.58 3.64 -13.52
N ILE A 214 4.60 3.54 -12.63
CA ILE A 214 4.81 3.39 -11.18
C ILE A 214 5.27 1.94 -10.93
N TRP A 215 6.34 1.75 -10.14
CA TRP A 215 6.75 0.41 -9.72
C TRP A 215 5.70 -0.18 -8.77
N ILE A 216 5.22 -1.41 -9.02
CA ILE A 216 4.18 -2.03 -8.20
C ILE A 216 4.70 -3.35 -7.64
N GLU A 217 4.43 -3.56 -6.36
CA GLU A 217 4.42 -4.89 -5.75
C GLU A 217 3.04 -5.13 -5.15
N VAL A 218 2.51 -6.33 -5.29
CA VAL A 218 1.15 -6.67 -4.84
C VAL A 218 1.24 -7.46 -3.55
N THR A 219 0.42 -7.11 -2.55
CA THR A 219 0.33 -7.86 -1.30
C THR A 219 -1.05 -8.47 -1.12
N THR A 220 -1.10 -9.72 -0.68
CA THR A 220 -2.32 -10.40 -0.22
C THR A 220 -2.08 -10.91 1.18
N LEU A 221 -2.81 -10.38 2.17
CA LEU A 221 -2.88 -11.00 3.49
C LEU A 221 -3.75 -12.26 3.39
N LEU A 222 -3.15 -13.42 3.56
CA LEU A 222 -3.84 -14.70 3.43
C LEU A 222 -4.57 -15.01 4.73
N ILE A 223 -5.90 -15.08 4.71
CA ILE A 223 -6.77 -15.29 5.87
C ILE A 223 -7.49 -16.65 5.73
N PRO A 224 -7.32 -17.56 6.71
CA PRO A 224 -7.89 -18.90 6.60
C PRO A 224 -9.41 -18.92 6.41
N ARG A 225 -9.88 -19.74 5.46
CA ARG A 225 -11.28 -19.94 5.07
C ARG A 225 -11.95 -18.74 4.37
N LEU A 226 -11.23 -17.64 4.14
CA LEU A 226 -11.80 -16.43 3.52
C LEU A 226 -11.25 -16.16 2.13
N ASN A 227 -9.93 -16.22 1.94
CA ASN A 227 -9.28 -15.94 0.67
C ASN A 227 -8.09 -16.89 0.39
N ASP A 228 -8.08 -18.08 1.01
CA ASP A 228 -6.99 -19.06 0.95
C ASP A 228 -7.29 -20.29 0.09
N SER A 229 -8.37 -20.26 -0.70
CA SER A 229 -8.65 -21.33 -1.65
C SER A 229 -7.67 -21.33 -2.82
N LYS A 230 -7.39 -22.52 -3.35
CA LYS A 230 -6.48 -22.69 -4.49
C LYS A 230 -6.96 -21.91 -5.71
N GLU A 231 -8.27 -21.91 -5.95
CA GLU A 231 -8.91 -21.22 -7.07
C GLU A 231 -8.70 -19.72 -6.96
N GLU A 232 -8.93 -19.13 -5.79
CA GLU A 232 -8.76 -17.69 -5.58
C GLU A 232 -7.30 -17.26 -5.70
N LEU A 233 -6.38 -18.02 -5.12
CA LEU A 233 -4.94 -17.74 -5.24
C LEU A 233 -4.47 -17.84 -6.68
N SER A 234 -5.00 -18.80 -7.45
CA SER A 234 -4.72 -18.93 -8.87
C SER A 234 -5.25 -17.73 -9.65
N ASP A 235 -6.45 -17.22 -9.32
CA ASP A 235 -7.02 -16.05 -9.98
C ASP A 235 -6.20 -14.77 -9.70
N ILE A 236 -5.76 -14.57 -8.45
CA ILE A 236 -4.86 -13.46 -8.08
C ILE A 236 -3.56 -13.55 -8.88
N ALA A 237 -2.90 -14.71 -8.85
CA ALA A 237 -1.62 -14.92 -9.53
C ALA A 237 -1.73 -14.73 -11.05
N ASN A 238 -2.80 -15.27 -11.67
CA ASN A 238 -3.08 -15.10 -13.08
C ASN A 238 -3.34 -13.64 -13.45
N PHE A 239 -4.09 -12.91 -12.62
CA PHE A 239 -4.30 -11.47 -12.84
C PHE A 239 -2.98 -10.71 -12.83
N ILE A 240 -2.12 -10.94 -11.81
CA ILE A 240 -0.83 -10.27 -11.71
C ILE A 240 0.03 -10.60 -12.94
N ALA A 241 0.18 -11.89 -13.27
CA ALA A 241 1.02 -12.32 -14.39
C ALA A 241 0.56 -11.77 -15.74
N LYS A 242 -0.76 -11.74 -16.00
CA LYS A 242 -1.32 -11.34 -17.30
C LYS A 242 -1.50 -9.83 -17.45
N GLU A 243 -1.95 -9.15 -16.41
CA GLU A 243 -2.32 -7.73 -16.49
C GLU A 243 -1.20 -6.80 -16.01
N LEU A 244 -0.33 -7.27 -15.11
CA LEU A 244 0.77 -6.48 -14.54
C LEU A 244 2.14 -6.95 -14.99
N GLY A 245 2.25 -8.19 -15.47
CA GLY A 245 3.47 -8.81 -15.99
C GLY A 245 4.11 -9.80 -15.01
N PRO A 246 4.77 -10.87 -15.51
CA PRO A 246 5.36 -11.93 -14.69
C PRO A 246 6.46 -11.45 -13.75
N GLU A 247 7.06 -10.30 -14.03
CA GLU A 247 8.08 -9.66 -13.20
C GLU A 247 7.51 -8.92 -11.98
N THR A 248 6.18 -8.72 -11.91
CA THR A 248 5.54 -8.02 -10.78
C THR A 248 5.59 -8.89 -9.53
N PRO A 249 6.28 -8.47 -8.45
CA PRO A 249 6.35 -9.25 -7.22
C PRO A 249 4.99 -9.42 -6.55
N TRP A 250 4.71 -10.63 -6.10
CA TRP A 250 3.54 -10.94 -5.27
C TRP A 250 3.96 -11.38 -3.86
N HIS A 251 3.49 -10.66 -2.86
CA HIS A 251 3.72 -10.92 -1.44
C HIS A 251 2.49 -11.57 -0.82
N ILE A 252 2.69 -12.74 -0.22
CA ILE A 252 1.64 -13.46 0.49
C ILE A 252 1.97 -13.36 1.97
N SER A 253 1.24 -12.50 2.67
CA SER A 253 1.51 -12.18 4.07
C SER A 253 0.70 -13.08 5.01
N ARG A 254 1.34 -13.55 6.09
CA ARG A 254 0.68 -14.31 7.15
C ARG A 254 -0.32 -13.44 7.91
N PHE A 255 -1.56 -13.93 8.07
CA PHE A 255 -2.55 -13.35 8.97
C PHE A 255 -2.34 -13.83 10.41
N TYR A 256 -2.65 -12.92 11.33
CA TYR A 256 -2.83 -13.17 12.74
C TYR A 256 -4.17 -12.55 13.17
N PRO A 257 -4.93 -13.19 14.08
CA PRO A 257 -6.16 -12.63 14.60
C PRO A 257 -5.96 -11.18 15.07
N HIS A 258 -6.85 -10.31 14.62
CA HIS A 258 -6.80 -8.89 14.91
C HIS A 258 -8.18 -8.25 14.75
N TYR A 259 -8.45 -7.21 15.54
CA TYR A 259 -9.64 -6.37 15.45
C TYR A 259 -10.95 -7.17 15.60
N LYS A 260 -11.71 -7.38 14.52
CA LYS A 260 -13.01 -8.08 14.56
C LYS A 260 -12.91 -9.54 14.12
N MET A 261 -11.70 -10.04 13.90
CA MET A 261 -11.43 -11.40 13.42
C MET A 261 -10.59 -12.23 14.41
N GLU A 262 -10.82 -12.04 15.71
CA GLU A 262 -10.15 -12.79 16.79
C GLU A 262 -10.46 -14.30 16.77
N ASN A 263 -11.54 -14.70 16.12
CA ASN A 263 -11.99 -16.10 16.04
C ASN A 263 -11.39 -16.89 14.85
N ILE A 264 -10.52 -16.28 14.05
CA ILE A 264 -9.83 -16.94 12.93
C ILE A 264 -8.39 -17.23 13.36
N PRO A 265 -7.90 -18.47 13.25
CA PRO A 265 -6.53 -18.79 13.65
C PRO A 265 -5.50 -18.12 12.73
N PRO A 266 -4.24 -17.96 13.20
CA PRO A 266 -3.16 -17.52 12.33
C PRO A 266 -3.01 -18.42 11.11
N THR A 267 -2.60 -17.85 9.98
CA THR A 267 -2.39 -18.63 8.75
C THR A 267 -1.26 -19.63 8.95
N PRO A 268 -1.47 -20.92 8.63
CA PRO A 268 -0.40 -21.90 8.66
C PRO A 268 0.70 -21.57 7.65
N ASN A 269 1.96 -21.79 7.99
CA ASN A 269 3.08 -21.58 7.08
C ASN A 269 2.96 -22.44 5.81
N SER A 270 2.37 -23.64 5.92
CA SER A 270 2.10 -24.51 4.76
C SER A 270 1.15 -23.86 3.76
N SER A 271 0.15 -23.11 4.20
CA SER A 271 -0.77 -22.38 3.31
C SER A 271 -0.03 -21.29 2.53
N LEU A 272 0.90 -20.58 3.16
CA LEU A 272 1.74 -19.57 2.49
C LEU A 272 2.66 -20.20 1.45
N ARG A 273 3.29 -21.34 1.77
CA ARG A 273 4.16 -22.07 0.83
C ARG A 273 3.37 -22.61 -0.36
N ASN A 274 2.17 -23.14 -0.13
CA ASN A 274 1.28 -23.59 -1.21
C ASN A 274 0.85 -22.41 -2.11
N ALA A 275 0.47 -21.28 -1.53
CA ALA A 275 0.14 -20.07 -2.28
C ALA A 275 1.35 -19.57 -3.11
N ARG A 276 2.56 -19.64 -2.55
CA ARG A 276 3.80 -19.32 -3.27
C ARG A 276 4.00 -20.25 -4.47
N GLU A 277 3.84 -21.55 -4.29
CA GLU A 277 3.94 -22.52 -5.39
C GLU A 277 2.91 -22.27 -6.49
N ILE A 278 1.66 -21.96 -6.13
CA ILE A 278 0.62 -21.59 -7.08
C ILE A 278 1.06 -20.38 -7.91
N GLY A 279 1.52 -19.32 -7.24
CA GLY A 279 2.02 -18.12 -7.90
C GLY A 279 3.14 -18.42 -8.90
N LEU A 280 4.17 -19.18 -8.48
CA LEU A 280 5.29 -19.55 -9.36
C LEU A 280 4.84 -20.41 -10.55
N LYS A 281 3.89 -21.33 -10.36
CA LYS A 281 3.33 -22.18 -11.44
C LYS A 281 2.55 -21.38 -12.49
N THR A 282 2.03 -20.19 -12.15
CA THR A 282 1.41 -19.29 -13.14
C THR A 282 2.41 -18.52 -14.00
N GLY A 283 3.70 -18.62 -13.70
CA GLY A 283 4.77 -17.93 -14.43
C GLY A 283 5.27 -16.64 -13.77
N LEU A 284 4.78 -16.28 -12.58
CA LEU A 284 5.36 -15.20 -11.80
C LEU A 284 6.82 -15.53 -11.46
N LYS A 285 7.72 -14.55 -11.64
CA LYS A 285 9.15 -14.68 -11.34
C LYS A 285 9.42 -14.60 -9.84
N TYR A 286 8.66 -13.77 -9.14
CA TYR A 286 8.89 -13.43 -7.73
C TYR A 286 7.61 -13.57 -6.93
N VAL A 287 7.61 -14.54 -6.01
CA VAL A 287 6.51 -14.78 -5.07
C VAL A 287 7.09 -14.99 -3.68
N TYR A 288 6.67 -14.14 -2.75
CA TYR A 288 7.25 -14.02 -1.42
C TYR A 288 6.29 -14.47 -0.34
N THR A 289 6.82 -15.14 0.70
CA THR A 289 6.10 -15.39 1.95
C THR A 289 6.50 -14.32 2.96
N GLY A 290 5.51 -13.57 3.45
CA GLY A 290 5.70 -12.48 4.40
C GLY A 290 5.29 -12.84 5.82
N ASN A 291 5.86 -12.15 6.81
CA ASN A 291 5.63 -12.35 8.24
C ASN A 291 6.00 -13.77 8.74
N VAL A 292 7.03 -14.37 8.14
CA VAL A 292 7.61 -15.66 8.59
C VAL A 292 9.14 -15.57 8.55
N PRO A 293 9.78 -14.90 9.52
CA PRO A 293 11.24 -14.74 9.53
C PRO A 293 11.97 -16.08 9.44
N GLY A 294 12.92 -16.19 8.51
CA GLY A 294 13.69 -17.40 8.24
C GLY A 294 13.03 -18.39 7.27
N ASP A 295 11.88 -18.08 6.67
CA ASP A 295 11.27 -18.92 5.64
C ASP A 295 11.99 -18.75 4.29
N GLU A 296 12.25 -19.83 3.55
CA GLU A 296 12.90 -19.76 2.24
C GLU A 296 12.16 -18.84 1.24
N GLY A 297 10.84 -18.67 1.41
CA GLY A 297 10.05 -17.79 0.56
C GLY A 297 10.28 -16.29 0.78
N GLU A 298 11.07 -15.84 1.77
CA GLU A 298 11.40 -14.42 1.96
C GLU A 298 12.63 -13.96 1.13
N HIS A 299 13.37 -14.91 0.57
CA HIS A 299 14.56 -14.65 -0.24
C HIS A 299 14.22 -14.39 -1.71
N THR A 300 15.03 -13.55 -2.36
CA THR A 300 14.95 -13.37 -3.82
C THR A 300 15.85 -14.39 -4.51
N TYR A 301 15.30 -15.13 -5.47
CA TYR A 301 16.03 -16.08 -6.32
C TYR A 301 16.09 -15.58 -7.76
N CYS A 302 17.21 -15.82 -8.43
CA CYS A 302 17.35 -15.49 -9.84
C CYS A 302 16.32 -16.28 -10.67
N PRO A 303 15.50 -15.64 -11.53
CA PRO A 303 14.47 -16.34 -12.31
C PRO A 303 15.07 -17.35 -13.30
N LYS A 304 16.32 -17.15 -13.73
CA LYS A 304 17.04 -18.05 -14.64
C LYS A 304 17.79 -19.18 -13.92
N CYS A 305 18.81 -18.86 -13.13
CA CYS A 305 19.68 -19.87 -12.52
C CYS A 305 19.19 -20.41 -11.16
N LYS A 306 18.10 -19.87 -10.63
CA LYS A 306 17.47 -20.27 -9.35
C LYS A 306 18.34 -20.15 -8.11
N ARG A 307 19.53 -19.55 -8.21
CA ARG A 307 20.38 -19.25 -7.04
C ARG A 307 19.76 -18.14 -6.20
N LYS A 308 19.92 -18.22 -4.89
CA LYS A 308 19.58 -17.16 -3.93
C LYS A 308 20.44 -15.94 -4.26
N ILE A 309 19.82 -14.82 -4.60
CA ILE A 309 20.50 -13.57 -4.98
C ILE A 309 20.28 -12.44 -3.98
N ILE A 310 19.21 -12.49 -3.19
CA ILE A 310 19.10 -11.67 -1.98
C ILE A 310 18.63 -12.58 -0.86
N GLU A 311 19.46 -12.69 0.17
CA GLU A 311 19.11 -13.41 1.39
C GLU A 311 18.58 -12.42 2.42
N ARG A 312 17.45 -12.78 3.05
CA ARG A 312 16.79 -11.96 4.05
C ARG A 312 16.57 -12.76 5.33
N TYR A 313 16.41 -12.05 6.44
CA TYR A 313 15.84 -12.58 7.67
C TYR A 313 14.85 -11.56 8.21
N GLY A 314 13.56 -11.80 7.97
CA GLY A 314 12.52 -10.78 8.17
C GLY A 314 12.79 -9.54 7.31
N PHE A 315 13.05 -8.39 7.96
CA PHE A 315 13.27 -7.11 7.26
C PHE A 315 14.75 -6.76 7.03
N SER A 316 15.68 -7.67 7.34
CA SER A 316 17.12 -7.44 7.15
C SER A 316 17.63 -8.20 5.93
N ILE A 317 18.56 -7.60 5.18
CA ILE A 317 19.31 -8.28 4.11
C ILE A 317 20.61 -8.83 4.69
N LEU A 318 20.85 -10.13 4.51
CA LEU A 318 22.05 -10.83 4.96
C LEU A 318 23.09 -10.99 3.85
N SER A 319 22.64 -11.11 2.60
CA SER A 319 23.52 -11.26 1.43
C SER A 319 22.87 -10.64 0.20
N TYR A 320 23.69 -10.04 -0.65
CA TYR A 320 23.27 -9.30 -1.84
C TYR A 320 24.16 -9.65 -3.03
N GLN A 321 23.62 -10.39 -3.99
CA GLN A 321 24.33 -10.95 -5.15
C GLN A 321 23.76 -10.44 -6.48
N ILE A 322 23.41 -9.16 -6.49
CA ILE A 322 23.02 -8.40 -7.68
C ILE A 322 24.05 -7.28 -7.85
N LYS A 323 24.46 -7.04 -9.10
CA LYS A 323 25.32 -5.94 -9.49
C LYS A 323 24.71 -5.24 -10.69
N ASP A 324 24.47 -3.93 -10.56
CA ASP A 324 23.92 -3.07 -11.61
C ASP A 324 22.60 -3.61 -12.20
N GLY A 325 21.74 -4.21 -11.38
CA GLY A 325 20.49 -4.84 -11.80
C GLY A 325 20.63 -6.23 -12.43
N PHE A 326 21.80 -6.87 -12.37
CA PHE A 326 22.04 -8.21 -12.93
C PHE A 326 22.51 -9.22 -11.88
N CYS A 327 22.06 -10.47 -12.03
CA CYS A 327 22.49 -11.59 -11.19
C CYS A 327 24.00 -11.85 -11.33
N ASN A 328 24.73 -11.83 -10.21
CA ASN A 328 26.19 -12.05 -10.18
C ASN A 328 26.63 -13.44 -10.68
N PHE A 329 25.72 -14.42 -10.73
CA PHE A 329 26.04 -15.79 -11.09
C PHE A 329 25.82 -16.13 -12.56
N CYS A 330 24.85 -15.49 -13.22
CA CYS A 330 24.47 -15.85 -14.60
C CYS A 330 24.15 -14.67 -15.51
N GLY A 331 24.29 -13.43 -15.02
CA GLY A 331 24.04 -12.21 -15.80
C GLY A 331 22.58 -11.98 -16.19
N GLU A 332 21.63 -12.68 -15.56
CA GLU A 332 20.20 -12.43 -15.80
C GLU A 332 19.81 -11.07 -15.25
N LYS A 333 19.06 -10.28 -16.02
CA LYS A 333 18.50 -9.02 -15.54
C LYS A 333 17.46 -9.31 -14.45
N ILE A 334 17.59 -8.66 -13.31
CA ILE A 334 16.63 -8.74 -12.21
C ILE A 334 15.76 -7.49 -12.25
N GLU A 335 14.45 -7.67 -12.35
CA GLU A 335 13.53 -6.55 -12.44
C GLU A 335 13.38 -5.86 -11.10
N GLY A 336 13.47 -4.53 -11.10
CA GLY A 336 13.35 -3.70 -9.92
C GLY A 336 14.02 -2.36 -10.11
N PHE A 337 14.06 -1.59 -9.04
CA PHE A 337 14.62 -0.24 -9.00
C PHE A 337 15.69 -0.15 -7.92
N GLY A 338 16.88 0.35 -8.27
CA GLY A 338 18.03 0.43 -7.37
C GLY A 338 18.53 -0.95 -6.91
N LEU A 339 18.55 -1.91 -7.84
CA LEU A 339 19.00 -3.29 -7.62
C LEU A 339 20.49 -3.51 -7.92
#